data_AF-A0A1Q8AH78-F1
#
_entry.id   AF-A0A1Q8AH78-F1
#
_cell.length_a   1.000
_cell.length_b   1.000
_cell.length_c   1.000
_cell.angle_alpha   90.00
_cell.angle_beta   90.00
_cell.angle_gamma   90.00
#
_symmetry.space_group_name_H-M   'P 1'
#
loop_
_entity.id
_entity.type
_entity.pdbx_description
1 polymer ?
#
loop_
_entity_poly.entity_id
_entity_poly.type
_entity_poly.pdbx_seq_one_letter_code
_entity_poly.pdbx_strand_id
1 'polypeptide(L)'
;MLALAAGVTTIASDFLTEGVDNARTGWVRDEKIFTTANVGRTTLLWKVKLESTPRAMHNLFAPLVAERVTTPQGPREIAVVTGVSDDLFGIDVATGKQIWHRRFDSALAQPGGTNDTLCPGGQTAVPTMAQTSPGKYTVYAVSWDGRLRQVNLSDGVDVAAPEKFIPGGGKPYALNLHDGVIYTATAQGCGGPTNAFYSFDLATRRASAFIPAGGGLWGRRGAAIDPEGRVFLGTGDAQFDPLTRRLGNGIVAVKLDAKKQLQLVDFFGAPNANWLWRRDLDVNTTPVAFDAQGRKFLVGTSKECRLWLLDRDALGGEDHRTTLHTTPLICNDAQAFDAKGIWGALGAWPDENGTQWVLAPFWGPVSKQFKAPIEHARPTGGGVAAFKLQPRDGGWQLAPAWLSRDMDLAEEAVIANGVVFAYAAGEDGSQTVPDEAWDGPRGPVYGGGLSSGPVRRIPTSRRAALYALDAQTGKELWASGGAIESWNHFSGLTVANGRVYIATFDGVLYCFGIPR
;
A
#
# COMPACT_ATOMS: atom_id res chain seq x y z
N MET A 1 49.47 13.27 -17.92
CA MET A 1 48.27 13.47 -17.08
C MET A 1 47.20 12.51 -17.58
N LEU A 2 46.96 11.42 -16.84
CA LEU A 2 45.92 10.45 -17.15
C LEU A 2 44.62 10.97 -16.50
N ALA A 3 43.64 11.36 -17.30
CA ALA A 3 42.32 11.75 -16.80
C ALA A 3 41.52 10.47 -16.53
N LEU A 4 41.33 10.13 -15.26
CA LEU A 4 40.30 9.17 -14.86
C LEU A 4 38.94 9.85 -15.00
N ALA A 5 38.21 9.51 -16.06
CA ALA A 5 36.77 9.71 -16.09
C ALA A 5 36.12 8.73 -15.11
N ALA A 6 35.85 9.19 -13.89
CA ALA A 6 34.98 8.49 -12.97
C ALA A 6 33.55 8.54 -13.52
N GLY A 7 33.20 7.58 -14.35
CA GLY A 7 31.82 7.31 -14.74
C GLY A 7 31.06 6.82 -13.51
N VAL A 8 30.49 7.73 -12.73
CA VAL A 8 29.41 7.38 -11.83
C VAL A 8 28.23 7.04 -12.72
N THR A 9 28.06 5.75 -13.03
CA THR A 9 26.74 5.24 -13.44
C THR A 9 25.83 5.46 -12.24
N THR A 10 25.17 6.61 -12.18
CA THR A 10 24.03 6.79 -11.27
C THR A 10 22.97 5.82 -11.75
N ILE A 11 22.87 4.68 -11.05
CA ILE A 11 21.78 3.73 -11.25
C ILE A 11 20.51 4.48 -10.86
N ALA A 12 19.65 4.67 -11.85
CA ALA A 12 18.34 5.29 -11.75
C ALA A 12 17.39 4.35 -11.02
N SER A 13 16.58 4.88 -10.11
CA SER A 13 15.53 4.10 -9.45
C SER A 13 14.15 4.62 -9.86
N ASP A 14 13.56 3.98 -10.86
CA ASP A 14 12.16 4.21 -11.22
C ASP A 14 11.24 3.56 -10.16
N PHE A 15 10.16 4.26 -9.80
CA PHE A 15 9.08 3.77 -8.94
C PHE A 15 7.79 3.79 -9.75
N LEU A 16 7.57 2.73 -10.54
CA LEU A 16 6.54 2.70 -11.57
C LEU A 16 5.19 2.15 -11.11
N THR A 17 5.13 1.58 -9.92
CA THR A 17 3.91 1.00 -9.36
C THR A 17 3.94 1.05 -7.85
N GLU A 18 2.77 1.12 -7.22
CA GLU A 18 2.63 1.10 -5.76
C GLU A 18 3.29 -0.15 -5.15
N GLY A 19 4.06 -0.01 -4.07
CA GLY A 19 4.83 -1.15 -3.54
C GLY A 19 6.07 -1.56 -4.36
N VAL A 20 6.52 -0.70 -5.28
CA VAL A 20 7.79 -0.78 -6.05
C VAL A 20 7.86 -1.85 -7.13
N ASP A 21 7.38 -3.05 -6.84
CA ASP A 21 7.43 -4.19 -7.75
C ASP A 21 6.11 -4.96 -7.80
N ASN A 22 6.01 -5.89 -8.74
CA ASN A 22 4.80 -6.69 -8.93
C ASN A 22 4.43 -7.50 -7.68
N ALA A 23 5.42 -7.91 -6.89
CA ALA A 23 5.22 -8.68 -5.66
C ALA A 23 4.91 -7.81 -4.42
N ARG A 24 4.84 -6.48 -4.61
CA ARG A 24 4.44 -5.45 -3.63
C ARG A 24 5.36 -5.38 -2.41
N THR A 25 6.63 -5.75 -2.60
CA THR A 25 7.60 -5.89 -1.51
C THR A 25 7.96 -4.58 -0.83
N GLY A 26 7.76 -3.44 -1.51
CA GLY A 26 8.22 -2.14 -1.04
C GLY A 26 9.74 -1.98 -1.09
N TRP A 27 10.48 -2.90 -1.74
CA TRP A 27 11.94 -2.84 -1.80
C TRP A 27 12.44 -2.15 -3.06
N VAL A 28 12.96 -0.93 -2.88
CA VAL A 28 13.59 -0.11 -3.92
C VAL A 28 15.03 -0.57 -4.13
N ARG A 29 15.19 -1.64 -4.91
CA ARG A 29 16.46 -2.33 -5.18
C ARG A 29 17.56 -1.40 -5.69
N ASP A 30 17.19 -0.50 -6.59
CA ASP A 30 18.12 0.30 -7.39
C ASP A 30 18.44 1.67 -6.77
N GLU A 31 17.72 2.07 -5.72
CA GLU A 31 18.02 3.29 -4.97
C GLU A 31 19.31 3.09 -4.17
N LYS A 32 20.31 3.95 -4.41
CA LYS A 32 21.64 3.92 -3.77
C LYS A 32 22.09 5.26 -3.18
N ILE A 33 21.32 6.33 -3.37
CA ILE A 33 21.67 7.67 -2.89
C ILE A 33 21.42 7.74 -1.38
N PHE A 34 20.26 7.29 -0.90
CA PHE A 34 20.07 7.11 0.53
C PHE A 34 21.00 6.01 1.07
N THR A 35 21.58 6.26 2.23
CA THR A 35 22.37 5.30 3.01
C THR A 35 22.10 5.53 4.49
N THR A 36 22.38 4.55 5.34
CA THR A 36 22.30 4.73 6.79
C THR A 36 23.22 5.84 7.31
N ALA A 37 24.32 6.14 6.61
CA ALA A 37 25.28 7.18 6.96
C ALA A 37 24.84 8.61 6.55
N ASN A 38 23.93 8.76 5.58
CA ASN A 38 23.57 10.09 5.07
C ASN A 38 22.11 10.47 5.27
N VAL A 39 21.20 9.52 5.51
CA VAL A 39 19.76 9.81 5.61
C VAL A 39 19.43 10.76 6.77
N GLY A 40 20.27 10.81 7.81
CA GLY A 40 20.19 11.81 8.89
C GLY A 40 20.27 13.27 8.44
N ARG A 41 20.76 13.55 7.23
CA ARG A 41 20.88 14.90 6.64
C ARG A 41 19.68 15.29 5.75
N THR A 42 18.64 14.45 5.72
CA THR A 42 17.43 14.70 4.94
C THR A 42 16.76 16.02 5.37
N THR A 43 16.36 16.83 4.40
CA THR A 43 15.60 18.09 4.60
C THR A 43 14.36 18.12 3.71
N LEU A 44 13.42 19.00 4.01
CA LEU A 44 12.34 19.35 3.09
C LEU A 44 12.96 20.08 1.89
N LEU A 45 12.85 19.49 0.69
CA LEU A 45 13.37 20.08 -0.55
C LEU A 45 12.34 21.00 -1.19
N TRP A 46 11.08 20.56 -1.25
CA TRP A 46 9.95 21.35 -1.69
C TRP A 46 8.63 20.75 -1.16
N LYS A 47 7.59 21.58 -1.15
CA LYS A 47 6.20 21.14 -1.02
C LYS A 47 5.34 21.85 -2.06
N VAL A 48 4.34 21.17 -2.60
CA VAL A 48 3.44 21.73 -3.63
C VAL A 48 1.99 21.41 -3.28
N LYS A 49 1.13 22.43 -3.34
CA LYS A 49 -0.33 22.29 -3.18
C LYS A 49 -0.92 21.98 -4.55
N LEU A 50 -1.65 20.87 -4.66
CA LEU A 50 -2.33 20.45 -5.88
C LEU A 50 -3.82 20.76 -5.78
N GLU A 51 -4.44 21.13 -6.90
CA GLU A 51 -5.85 21.49 -6.99
C GLU A 51 -6.75 20.24 -7.08
N SER A 52 -6.69 19.38 -6.06
CA SER A 52 -7.63 18.26 -5.89
C SER A 52 -8.56 18.51 -4.69
N THR A 53 -9.86 18.32 -4.94
CA THR A 53 -10.89 18.45 -3.91
C THR A 53 -10.96 17.16 -3.10
N PRO A 54 -10.77 17.21 -1.76
CA PRO A 54 -10.94 16.03 -0.91
C PRO A 54 -12.34 15.44 -1.00
N ARG A 55 -12.44 14.11 -0.88
CA ARG A 55 -13.71 13.37 -0.84
C ARG A 55 -13.70 12.43 0.36
N ALA A 56 -14.67 12.62 1.26
CA ALA A 56 -14.63 12.06 2.60
C ALA A 56 -13.26 12.32 3.27
N MET A 57 -12.47 11.27 3.56
CA MET A 57 -11.12 11.40 4.11
C MET A 57 -9.99 11.24 3.09
N HIS A 58 -10.30 11.08 1.80
CA HIS A 58 -9.31 10.83 0.74
C HIS A 58 -9.01 12.14 0.00
N ASN A 59 -7.77 12.32 -0.47
CA ASN A 59 -7.43 13.42 -1.37
C ASN A 59 -6.36 13.01 -2.39
N LEU A 60 -5.09 12.98 -2.01
CA LEU A 60 -3.98 12.60 -2.89
C LEU A 60 -3.45 11.21 -2.54
N PHE A 61 -2.89 10.51 -3.53
CA PHE A 61 -2.24 9.21 -3.36
C PHE A 61 -0.74 9.27 -3.66
N ALA A 62 0.02 8.23 -3.29
CA ALA A 62 1.46 8.16 -3.44
C ALA A 62 1.87 8.44 -4.91
N PRO A 63 2.88 9.31 -5.13
CA PRO A 63 3.36 9.58 -6.48
C PRO A 63 4.09 8.38 -7.06
N LEU A 64 3.96 8.16 -8.36
CA LEU A 64 4.88 7.29 -9.10
C LEU A 64 5.96 8.16 -9.74
N VAL A 65 7.20 7.69 -9.80
CA VAL A 65 8.36 8.47 -10.27
C VAL A 65 9.06 7.72 -11.38
N ALA A 66 9.32 8.40 -12.49
CA ALA A 66 10.19 7.89 -13.54
C ALA A 66 11.30 8.90 -13.85
N GLU A 67 12.51 8.38 -14.05
CA GLU A 67 13.64 9.16 -14.52
C GLU A 67 13.68 9.25 -16.05
N ARG A 68 14.47 10.22 -16.54
CA ARG A 68 14.81 10.38 -17.98
C ARG A 68 13.59 10.39 -18.91
N VAL A 69 12.46 10.91 -18.45
CA VAL A 69 11.28 11.13 -19.27
C VAL A 69 11.61 12.18 -20.32
N THR A 70 11.46 11.82 -21.60
CA THR A 70 11.74 12.72 -22.72
C THR A 70 10.70 13.84 -22.72
N THR A 71 11.15 15.09 -22.53
CA THR A 71 10.30 16.29 -22.66
C THR A 71 10.83 17.22 -23.75
N PRO A 72 10.03 18.19 -24.24
CA PRO A 72 10.52 19.21 -25.15
C PRO A 72 11.71 20.02 -24.61
N GLN A 73 11.89 20.08 -23.29
CA GLN A 73 12.99 20.77 -22.61
C GLN A 73 14.14 19.82 -22.21
N GLY A 74 14.17 18.61 -22.76
CA GLY A 74 15.18 17.58 -22.46
C GLY A 74 14.68 16.50 -21.49
N PRO A 75 15.50 15.49 -21.16
CA PRO A 75 15.15 14.45 -20.20
C PRO A 75 14.89 15.04 -18.80
N ARG A 76 13.80 14.63 -18.15
CA ARG A 76 13.43 15.05 -16.79
C ARG A 76 13.05 13.85 -15.92
N GLU A 77 13.21 14.01 -14.60
CA GLU A 77 12.56 13.15 -13.62
C GLU A 77 11.17 13.72 -13.33
N ILE A 78 10.13 12.91 -13.57
CA ILE A 78 8.73 13.33 -13.43
C ILE A 78 8.02 12.41 -12.44
N ALA A 79 7.31 13.03 -11.50
CA ALA A 79 6.37 12.34 -10.63
C ALA A 79 4.95 12.51 -11.16
N VAL A 80 4.14 11.46 -11.16
CA VAL A 80 2.69 11.54 -11.38
C VAL A 80 1.95 11.29 -10.08
N VAL A 81 1.05 12.19 -9.72
CA VAL A 81 0.24 12.14 -8.50
C VAL A 81 -1.22 11.98 -8.89
N THR A 82 -1.92 11.06 -8.23
CA THR A 82 -3.36 10.92 -8.39
C THR A 82 -4.10 11.71 -7.31
N GLY A 83 -5.17 12.39 -7.71
CA GLY A 83 -6.16 13.00 -6.82
C GLY A 83 -7.50 12.30 -6.90
N VAL A 84 -8.20 12.24 -5.76
CA VAL A 84 -9.47 11.51 -5.60
C VAL A 84 -10.57 12.07 -6.50
N SER A 85 -10.45 13.33 -6.92
CA SER A 85 -11.42 13.98 -7.81
C SER A 85 -11.19 13.68 -9.31
N ASP A 86 -10.76 12.45 -9.61
CA ASP A 86 -10.39 11.96 -10.95
C ASP A 86 -9.30 12.82 -11.62
N ASP A 87 -8.31 13.22 -10.82
CA ASP A 87 -7.21 14.07 -11.23
C ASP A 87 -5.90 13.28 -11.37
N LEU A 88 -5.09 13.63 -12.37
CA LEU A 88 -3.66 13.32 -12.45
C LEU A 88 -2.84 14.61 -12.56
N PHE A 89 -1.75 14.69 -11.82
CA PHE A 89 -0.83 15.83 -11.82
C PHE A 89 0.58 15.35 -12.16
N GLY A 90 1.22 15.99 -13.14
CA GLY A 90 2.64 15.79 -13.43
C GLY A 90 3.48 16.83 -12.73
N ILE A 91 4.50 16.39 -12.00
CA ILE A 91 5.41 17.22 -11.22
C ILE A 91 6.83 17.03 -11.75
N ASP A 92 7.50 18.14 -12.08
CA ASP A 92 8.95 18.13 -12.28
C ASP A 92 9.64 17.94 -10.93
N VAL A 93 10.32 16.81 -10.74
CA VAL A 93 10.87 16.42 -9.43
C VAL A 93 11.99 17.34 -8.97
N ALA A 94 12.77 17.89 -9.90
CA ALA A 94 13.88 18.78 -9.56
C ALA A 94 13.39 20.06 -8.89
N THR A 95 12.28 20.62 -9.38
CA THR A 95 11.76 21.93 -8.95
C THR A 95 10.53 21.87 -8.05
N GLY A 96 9.83 20.72 -8.01
CA GLY A 96 8.54 20.59 -7.33
C GLY A 96 7.40 21.29 -8.06
N LYS A 97 7.61 21.72 -9.31
CA LYS A 97 6.61 22.45 -10.09
C LYS A 97 5.65 21.49 -10.78
N GLN A 98 4.35 21.76 -10.67
CA GLN A 98 3.34 21.12 -11.52
C GLN A 98 3.55 21.55 -12.99
N ILE A 99 3.79 20.58 -13.87
CA ILE A 99 4.03 20.80 -15.30
C ILE A 99 2.79 20.54 -16.15
N TRP A 100 1.87 19.70 -15.68
CA TRP A 100 0.57 19.48 -16.30
C TRP A 100 -0.44 18.97 -15.26
N HIS A 101 -1.72 19.12 -15.57
CA HIS A 101 -2.85 18.59 -14.80
C HIS A 101 -3.92 18.09 -15.76
N ARG A 102 -4.42 16.88 -15.51
CA ARG A 102 -5.48 16.22 -16.27
C ARG A 102 -6.60 15.85 -15.31
N ARG A 103 -7.81 16.35 -15.59
CA ARG A 103 -9.04 15.86 -14.96
C ARG A 103 -9.78 14.98 -15.94
N PHE A 104 -10.15 13.77 -15.53
CA PHE A 104 -10.89 12.86 -16.38
C PHE A 104 -12.37 13.24 -16.43
N ASP A 105 -12.99 13.07 -17.60
CA ASP A 105 -14.45 13.11 -17.74
C ASP A 105 -15.10 11.88 -17.08
N SER A 106 -16.34 11.99 -16.63
CA SER A 106 -17.09 10.86 -16.07
C SER A 106 -18.28 10.51 -16.95
N ALA A 107 -18.44 9.22 -17.25
CA ALA A 107 -19.63 8.68 -17.91
C ALA A 107 -20.80 8.41 -16.92
N LEU A 108 -20.58 8.59 -15.62
CA LEU A 108 -21.61 8.41 -14.60
C LEU A 108 -22.44 9.69 -14.41
N ALA A 109 -23.75 9.54 -14.24
CA ALA A 109 -24.67 10.66 -14.03
C ALA A 109 -24.42 11.43 -12.71
N GLN A 110 -23.86 10.75 -11.71
CA GLN A 110 -23.46 11.36 -10.44
C GLN A 110 -21.93 11.47 -10.40
N PRO A 111 -21.36 12.65 -10.10
CA PRO A 111 -19.91 12.88 -10.11
C PRO A 111 -19.17 12.23 -8.93
N GLY A 112 -19.76 11.23 -8.26
CA GLY A 112 -19.29 10.63 -7.02
C GLY A 112 -19.36 11.61 -5.83
N GLY A 113 -18.82 11.21 -4.68
CA GLY A 113 -18.77 12.04 -3.46
C GLY A 113 -19.81 11.61 -2.45
N THR A 114 -19.36 11.04 -1.34
CA THR A 114 -20.23 10.66 -0.23
C THR A 114 -19.62 11.13 1.10
N ASN A 115 -20.42 11.11 2.17
CA ASN A 115 -19.91 11.23 3.54
C ASN A 115 -19.51 9.87 4.13
N ASP A 116 -19.38 8.83 3.31
CA ASP A 116 -18.85 7.53 3.71
C ASP A 116 -17.33 7.52 3.51
N THR A 117 -16.60 7.37 4.61
CA THR A 117 -15.15 7.28 4.58
C THR A 117 -14.65 6.09 3.77
N LEU A 118 -15.38 4.96 3.78
CA LEU A 118 -14.99 3.78 3.03
C LEU A 118 -15.22 3.95 1.53
N CYS A 119 -16.27 4.68 1.14
CA CYS A 119 -16.67 4.92 -0.25
C CYS A 119 -16.65 6.41 -0.62
N PRO A 120 -15.46 7.05 -0.72
CA PRO A 120 -15.35 8.49 -0.95
C PRO A 120 -15.99 8.94 -2.28
N GLY A 121 -16.05 8.03 -3.25
CA GLY A 121 -16.33 8.36 -4.65
C GLY A 121 -15.13 9.01 -5.32
N GLY A 122 -14.92 8.75 -6.60
CA GLY A 122 -13.73 9.20 -7.32
C GLY A 122 -12.66 8.13 -7.51
N GLN A 123 -11.58 8.47 -8.22
CA GLN A 123 -10.41 7.61 -8.40
C GLN A 123 -9.71 7.34 -7.05
N THR A 124 -9.50 6.07 -6.72
CA THR A 124 -8.85 5.64 -5.46
C THR A 124 -7.65 4.73 -5.67
N ALA A 125 -7.47 4.21 -6.89
CA ALA A 125 -6.32 3.41 -7.24
C ALA A 125 -5.12 4.31 -7.59
N VAL A 126 -3.99 4.07 -6.94
CA VAL A 126 -2.69 4.50 -7.47
C VAL A 126 -2.51 3.85 -8.85
N PRO A 127 -2.12 4.62 -9.88
CA PRO A 127 -1.84 4.11 -11.23
C PRO A 127 -0.74 3.05 -11.26
N THR A 128 -0.45 2.57 -12.47
CA THR A 128 0.82 1.87 -12.77
C THR A 128 1.40 2.45 -14.05
N MET A 129 2.71 2.41 -14.22
CA MET A 129 3.40 2.97 -15.39
C MET A 129 4.21 1.89 -16.13
N ALA A 130 4.35 2.07 -17.44
CA ALA A 130 5.27 1.29 -18.26
C ALA A 130 6.13 2.20 -19.12
N GLN A 131 7.44 1.92 -19.17
CA GLN A 131 8.29 2.51 -20.20
C GLN A 131 8.03 1.78 -21.53
N THR A 132 7.34 2.44 -22.47
CA THR A 132 6.95 1.84 -23.75
C THR A 132 8.05 1.92 -24.80
N SER A 133 8.98 2.87 -24.63
CA SER A 133 10.24 3.00 -25.35
C SER A 133 11.17 3.90 -24.53
N PRO A 134 12.50 3.95 -24.79
CA PRO A 134 13.41 4.75 -23.98
C PRO A 134 12.93 6.19 -23.76
N GLY A 135 12.72 6.54 -22.48
CA GLY A 135 12.24 7.86 -22.07
C GLY A 135 10.77 8.18 -22.37
N LYS A 136 9.97 7.23 -22.88
CA LYS A 136 8.51 7.38 -23.03
C LYS A 136 7.79 6.45 -22.07
N TYR A 137 6.90 7.02 -21.27
CA TYR A 137 6.16 6.30 -20.25
C TYR A 137 4.66 6.50 -20.44
N THR A 138 3.92 5.40 -20.39
CA THR A 138 2.46 5.41 -20.33
C THR A 138 2.03 5.20 -18.89
N VAL A 139 1.18 6.09 -18.38
CA VAL A 139 0.46 5.96 -17.11
C VAL A 139 -0.87 5.29 -17.38
N TYR A 140 -1.13 4.18 -16.68
CA TYR A 140 -2.39 3.46 -16.68
C TYR A 140 -3.14 3.78 -15.39
N ALA A 141 -4.31 4.40 -15.50
CA ALA A 141 -5.15 4.78 -14.36
C ALA A 141 -6.59 4.29 -14.55
N VAL A 142 -7.36 4.22 -13.46
CA VAL A 142 -8.79 3.88 -13.52
C VAL A 142 -9.59 5.03 -12.93
N SER A 143 -10.39 5.70 -13.77
CA SER A 143 -11.29 6.76 -13.31
C SER A 143 -12.51 6.19 -12.58
N TRP A 144 -13.20 7.03 -11.81
CA TRP A 144 -14.40 6.68 -11.05
C TRP A 144 -15.47 5.93 -11.84
N ASP A 145 -15.64 6.26 -13.11
CA ASP A 145 -16.58 5.60 -14.01
C ASP A 145 -16.13 4.22 -14.52
N GLY A 146 -15.02 3.70 -13.98
CA GLY A 146 -14.50 2.36 -14.24
C GLY A 146 -13.76 2.22 -15.57
N ARG A 147 -13.46 3.35 -16.24
CA ARG A 147 -12.69 3.34 -17.48
C ARG A 147 -11.20 3.32 -17.22
N LEU A 148 -10.49 2.47 -17.97
CA LEU A 148 -9.04 2.54 -18.12
C LEU A 148 -8.67 3.82 -18.86
N ARG A 149 -7.75 4.58 -18.28
CA ARG A 149 -7.13 5.79 -18.82
C ARG A 149 -5.68 5.49 -19.14
N GLN A 150 -5.23 5.95 -20.29
CA GLN A 150 -3.85 5.78 -20.74
C GLN A 150 -3.31 7.16 -21.09
N VAL A 151 -2.33 7.63 -20.32
CA VAL A 151 -1.83 9.01 -20.38
C VAL A 151 -0.32 9.02 -20.56
N ASN A 152 0.20 9.90 -21.41
CA ASN A 152 1.63 10.11 -21.56
C ASN A 152 2.18 10.88 -20.34
N LEU A 153 3.19 10.32 -19.67
CA LEU A 153 3.76 10.92 -18.46
C LEU A 153 4.38 12.31 -18.72
N SER A 154 4.90 12.58 -19.92
CA SER A 154 5.62 13.83 -20.19
C SER A 154 4.72 15.06 -20.23
N ASP A 155 3.46 14.91 -20.65
CA ASP A 155 2.56 16.04 -20.98
C ASP A 155 1.12 15.86 -20.50
N GLY A 156 0.74 14.70 -19.96
CA GLY A 156 -0.62 14.44 -19.47
C GLY A 156 -1.65 14.22 -20.59
N VAL A 157 -1.22 14.04 -21.84
CA VAL A 157 -2.11 13.80 -22.99
C VAL A 157 -2.48 12.32 -23.09
N ASP A 158 -3.74 12.04 -23.42
CA ASP A 158 -4.21 10.67 -23.62
C ASP A 158 -3.46 10.00 -24.79
N VAL A 159 -2.92 8.80 -24.57
CA VAL A 159 -2.28 7.99 -25.63
C VAL A 159 -3.23 6.98 -26.28
N ALA A 160 -4.40 6.78 -25.67
CA ALA A 160 -5.48 5.96 -26.19
C ALA A 160 -6.83 6.48 -25.69
N ALA A 161 -7.91 6.16 -26.41
CA ALA A 161 -9.26 6.47 -25.97
C ALA A 161 -9.60 5.70 -24.67
N PRO A 162 -10.38 6.27 -23.74
CA PRO A 162 -10.81 5.58 -22.52
C PRO A 162 -11.60 4.30 -22.82
N GLU A 163 -11.31 3.22 -22.09
CA GLU A 163 -11.90 1.89 -22.33
C GLU A 163 -12.60 1.34 -21.10
N LYS A 164 -13.64 0.53 -21.27
CA LYS A 164 -14.29 -0.14 -20.13
C LYS A 164 -13.33 -1.15 -19.52
N PHE A 165 -13.13 -1.07 -18.20
CA PHE A 165 -12.29 -2.01 -17.47
C PHE A 165 -13.04 -2.65 -16.30
N ILE A 166 -13.48 -1.84 -15.34
CA ILE A 166 -14.26 -2.29 -14.18
C ILE A 166 -15.65 -1.64 -14.18
N PRO A 167 -16.63 -2.15 -13.43
CA PRO A 167 -17.86 -1.43 -13.19
C PRO A 167 -17.60 -0.04 -12.57
N GLY A 168 -18.21 1.00 -13.13
CA GLY A 168 -18.11 2.35 -12.58
C GLY A 168 -18.79 2.49 -11.21
N GLY A 169 -18.30 3.42 -10.40
CA GLY A 169 -18.78 3.67 -9.05
C GLY A 169 -18.14 2.77 -7.97
N GLY A 170 -17.30 1.82 -8.38
CA GLY A 170 -16.51 0.97 -7.48
C GLY A 170 -15.32 1.70 -6.86
N LYS A 171 -14.70 1.06 -5.86
CA LYS A 171 -13.44 1.50 -5.25
C LYS A 171 -12.29 0.58 -5.65
N PRO A 172 -11.58 0.84 -6.77
CA PRO A 172 -10.41 0.07 -7.12
C PRO A 172 -9.21 0.40 -6.21
N TYR A 173 -8.37 -0.59 -5.97
CA TYR A 173 -7.09 -0.43 -5.27
C TYR A 173 -5.94 -0.38 -6.27
N ALA A 174 -4.74 -0.04 -5.79
CA ALA A 174 -3.59 0.27 -6.64
C ALA A 174 -3.38 -0.75 -7.77
N LEU A 175 -3.11 -0.25 -8.98
CA LEU A 175 -2.99 -1.08 -10.17
C LEU A 175 -1.65 -1.80 -10.20
N ASN A 176 -1.62 -3.01 -10.73
CA ASN A 176 -0.40 -3.78 -10.98
C ASN A 176 -0.29 -4.09 -12.48
N LEU A 177 0.90 -4.00 -13.07
CA LEU A 177 1.10 -4.34 -14.49
C LEU A 177 2.10 -5.48 -14.61
N HIS A 178 1.66 -6.59 -15.18
CA HIS A 178 2.53 -7.75 -15.42
C HIS A 178 2.21 -8.33 -16.80
N ASP A 179 3.26 -8.54 -17.61
CA ASP A 179 3.18 -9.16 -18.93
C ASP A 179 2.09 -8.58 -19.85
N GLY A 180 1.95 -7.25 -19.85
CA GLY A 180 0.98 -6.54 -20.67
C GLY A 180 -0.47 -6.64 -20.17
N VAL A 181 -0.68 -7.09 -18.93
CA VAL A 181 -1.99 -7.17 -18.29
C VAL A 181 -2.01 -6.30 -17.04
N ILE A 182 -3.01 -5.42 -16.95
CA ILE A 182 -3.26 -4.59 -15.78
C ILE A 182 -4.19 -5.33 -14.84
N TYR A 183 -3.86 -5.37 -13.55
CA TYR A 183 -4.65 -5.99 -12.51
C TYR A 183 -5.06 -4.96 -11.45
N THR A 184 -6.26 -5.15 -10.89
CA THR A 184 -6.75 -4.41 -9.72
C THR A 184 -7.76 -5.28 -8.98
N ALA A 185 -8.23 -4.80 -7.83
CA ALA A 185 -9.36 -5.37 -7.13
C ALA A 185 -10.25 -4.26 -6.57
N THR A 186 -11.51 -4.60 -6.31
CA THR A 186 -12.46 -3.68 -5.68
C THR A 186 -12.84 -4.10 -4.27
N ALA A 187 -13.19 -3.14 -3.44
CA ALA A 187 -13.65 -3.40 -2.07
C ALA A 187 -14.81 -2.49 -1.66
N GLN A 188 -15.36 -2.79 -0.47
CA GLN A 188 -16.37 -2.00 0.23
C GLN A 188 -17.74 -1.92 -0.48
N GLY A 189 -17.93 -2.64 -1.59
CA GLY A 189 -19.22 -2.64 -2.32
C GLY A 189 -19.63 -1.24 -2.80
N CYS A 190 -18.70 -0.30 -2.90
CA CYS A 190 -18.99 1.08 -3.26
C CYS A 190 -19.72 1.13 -4.61
N GLY A 191 -20.80 1.91 -4.68
CA GLY A 191 -21.62 2.06 -5.88
C GLY A 191 -22.51 0.85 -6.22
N GLY A 192 -22.44 -0.24 -5.45
CA GLY A 192 -23.24 -1.46 -5.67
C GLY A 192 -22.55 -2.66 -6.37
N PRO A 193 -21.46 -2.51 -7.16
CA PRO A 193 -20.73 -3.65 -7.70
C PRO A 193 -20.20 -4.64 -6.66
N THR A 194 -20.20 -5.92 -7.02
CA THR A 194 -19.57 -6.98 -6.22
C THR A 194 -18.05 -6.80 -6.20
N ASN A 195 -17.45 -7.05 -5.02
CA ASN A 195 -16.00 -7.05 -4.85
C ASN A 195 -15.38 -8.18 -5.68
N ALA A 196 -14.39 -7.85 -6.50
CA ALA A 196 -13.76 -8.82 -7.40
C ALA A 196 -12.31 -8.45 -7.69
N PHE A 197 -11.54 -9.46 -8.11
CA PHE A 197 -10.33 -9.24 -8.89
C PHE A 197 -10.73 -8.82 -10.30
N TYR A 198 -9.98 -7.89 -10.89
CA TYR A 198 -10.13 -7.47 -12.27
C TYR A 198 -8.79 -7.54 -12.99
N SER A 199 -8.85 -7.83 -14.28
CA SER A 199 -7.71 -7.77 -15.20
C SER A 199 -8.10 -7.13 -16.52
N PHE A 200 -7.16 -6.46 -17.18
CA PHE A 200 -7.29 -5.92 -18.52
C PHE A 200 -6.04 -6.26 -19.33
N ASP A 201 -6.19 -7.14 -20.32
CA ASP A 201 -5.11 -7.51 -21.24
C ASP A 201 -4.97 -6.45 -22.34
N LEU A 202 -3.84 -5.74 -22.37
CA LEU A 202 -3.62 -4.60 -23.27
C LEU A 202 -3.58 -5.01 -24.75
N ALA A 203 -3.12 -6.22 -25.05
CA ALA A 203 -2.98 -6.70 -26.43
C ALA A 203 -4.34 -7.07 -27.04
N THR A 204 -5.16 -7.79 -26.29
CA THR A 204 -6.49 -8.28 -26.74
C THR A 204 -7.63 -7.33 -26.38
N ARG A 205 -7.36 -6.32 -25.53
CA ARG A 205 -8.34 -5.36 -25.00
C ARG A 205 -9.49 -6.05 -24.28
N ARG A 206 -9.19 -7.15 -23.59
CA ARG A 206 -10.18 -7.94 -22.84
C ARG A 206 -10.07 -7.68 -21.35
N ALA A 207 -11.21 -7.34 -20.75
CA ALA A 207 -11.38 -7.34 -19.31
C ALA A 207 -11.85 -8.72 -18.82
N SER A 208 -11.38 -9.14 -17.65
CA SER A 208 -11.91 -10.32 -16.94
C SER A 208 -12.03 -10.02 -15.45
N ALA A 209 -12.98 -10.67 -14.80
CA ALA A 209 -13.24 -10.54 -13.37
C ALA A 209 -13.33 -11.91 -12.70
N PHE A 210 -12.85 -12.01 -11.46
CA PHE A 210 -13.07 -13.17 -10.60
C PHE A 210 -13.66 -12.72 -9.27
N ILE A 211 -14.82 -13.29 -8.92
CA ILE A 211 -15.54 -12.99 -7.68
C ILE A 211 -15.22 -14.09 -6.66
N PRO A 212 -14.49 -13.79 -5.57
CA PRO A 212 -14.14 -14.79 -4.55
C PRO A 212 -15.30 -15.15 -3.61
N ALA A 213 -16.46 -14.50 -3.77
CA ALA A 213 -17.59 -14.56 -2.83
C ALA A 213 -17.16 -14.31 -1.37
N GLY A 214 -16.18 -13.42 -1.19
CA GLY A 214 -15.67 -12.94 0.09
C GLY A 214 -16.00 -11.46 0.34
N GLY A 215 -15.42 -10.88 1.39
CA GLY A 215 -15.53 -9.45 1.68
C GLY A 215 -14.70 -8.59 0.72
N GLY A 216 -14.52 -7.32 1.06
CA GLY A 216 -13.73 -6.39 0.23
C GLY A 216 -12.29 -6.83 0.02
N LEU A 217 -11.70 -6.54 -1.14
CA LEU A 217 -10.29 -6.82 -1.42
C LEU A 217 -9.46 -5.53 -1.30
N TRP A 218 -9.13 -5.14 -0.06
CA TRP A 218 -8.70 -3.78 0.26
C TRP A 218 -7.26 -3.60 0.73
N GLY A 219 -6.35 -4.48 0.28
CA GLY A 219 -4.92 -4.28 0.44
C GLY A 219 -4.45 -2.96 -0.18
N ARG A 220 -3.81 -2.08 0.61
CA ARG A 220 -3.38 -0.72 0.18
C ARG A 220 -2.63 -0.72 -1.15
N ARG A 221 -1.70 -1.67 -1.32
CA ARG A 221 -0.87 -1.82 -2.52
C ARG A 221 -1.57 -2.56 -3.67
N GLY A 222 -2.87 -2.81 -3.56
CA GLY A 222 -3.61 -3.63 -4.51
C GLY A 222 -3.15 -5.09 -4.49
N ALA A 223 -3.33 -5.80 -5.61
CA ALA A 223 -2.94 -7.20 -5.70
C ALA A 223 -1.43 -7.38 -5.90
N ALA A 224 -0.85 -8.41 -5.28
CA ALA A 224 0.52 -8.85 -5.54
C ALA A 224 0.55 -9.90 -6.65
N ILE A 225 1.63 -9.94 -7.42
CA ILE A 225 1.81 -10.86 -8.54
C ILE A 225 3.18 -11.49 -8.42
N ASP A 226 3.24 -12.82 -8.47
CA ASP A 226 4.51 -13.55 -8.45
C ASP A 226 5.10 -13.76 -9.85
N PRO A 227 6.35 -14.25 -9.97
CA PRO A 227 6.96 -14.53 -11.27
C PRO A 227 6.22 -15.59 -12.11
N GLU A 228 5.36 -16.39 -11.50
CA GLU A 228 4.51 -17.35 -12.21
C GLU A 228 3.20 -16.74 -12.73
N GLY A 229 2.96 -15.45 -12.50
CA GLY A 229 1.75 -14.73 -12.90
C GLY A 229 0.51 -15.05 -12.06
N ARG A 230 0.69 -15.63 -10.86
CA ARG A 230 -0.39 -15.78 -9.88
C ARG A 230 -0.60 -14.45 -9.17
N VAL A 231 -1.86 -14.04 -9.05
CA VAL A 231 -2.30 -12.77 -8.48
C VAL A 231 -2.94 -13.05 -7.12
N PHE A 232 -2.39 -12.45 -6.06
CA PHE A 232 -2.78 -12.70 -4.67
C PHE A 232 -3.38 -11.46 -4.03
N LEU A 233 -4.47 -11.64 -3.27
CA LEU A 233 -5.00 -10.61 -2.40
C LEU A 233 -5.81 -11.19 -1.24
N GLY A 234 -5.79 -10.48 -0.12
CA GLY A 234 -6.65 -10.76 1.03
C GLY A 234 -8.11 -10.39 0.76
N THR A 235 -9.03 -11.13 1.36
CA THR A 235 -10.46 -10.83 1.39
C THR A 235 -10.88 -10.43 2.80
N GLY A 236 -11.62 -9.34 2.93
CA GLY A 236 -12.21 -8.90 4.19
C GLY A 236 -13.45 -9.71 4.59
N ASP A 237 -14.27 -9.10 5.43
CA ASP A 237 -15.40 -9.70 6.14
C ASP A 237 -16.38 -10.47 5.24
N ALA A 238 -16.26 -11.79 5.30
CA ALA A 238 -17.27 -12.74 4.88
C ALA A 238 -16.93 -14.13 5.45
N GLN A 239 -17.91 -15.04 5.36
CA GLN A 239 -17.69 -16.44 5.74
C GLN A 239 -16.55 -17.06 4.91
N PHE A 240 -15.65 -17.77 5.58
CA PHE A 240 -14.73 -18.73 4.97
C PHE A 240 -15.38 -20.12 4.97
N ASP A 241 -15.79 -20.58 3.79
CA ASP A 241 -16.30 -21.92 3.53
C ASP A 241 -15.75 -22.42 2.17
N PRO A 242 -14.69 -23.26 2.19
CA PRO A 242 -14.07 -23.72 0.96
C PRO A 242 -14.94 -24.72 0.19
N LEU A 243 -15.88 -25.41 0.84
CA LEU A 243 -16.78 -26.36 0.18
C LEU A 243 -17.74 -25.65 -0.79
N THR A 244 -18.17 -24.44 -0.41
CA THR A 244 -19.04 -23.59 -1.23
C THR A 244 -18.30 -22.47 -1.95
N ARG A 245 -16.95 -22.43 -1.85
CA ARG A 245 -16.06 -21.39 -2.39
C ARG A 245 -16.45 -19.98 -1.95
N ARG A 246 -16.91 -19.83 -0.70
CA ARG A 246 -16.99 -18.54 -0.02
C ARG A 246 -15.65 -18.27 0.63
N LEU A 247 -14.84 -17.44 -0.01
CA LEU A 247 -13.44 -17.25 0.39
C LEU A 247 -13.27 -15.92 1.13
N GLY A 248 -14.09 -15.65 2.16
CA GLY A 248 -13.97 -14.47 3.05
C GLY A 248 -12.90 -14.62 4.13
N ASN A 249 -12.37 -13.52 4.68
CA ASN A 249 -11.28 -13.51 5.68
C ASN A 249 -10.13 -14.49 5.35
N GLY A 250 -9.73 -14.52 4.08
CA GLY A 250 -8.69 -15.40 3.56
C GLY A 250 -7.77 -14.70 2.58
N ILE A 251 -6.85 -15.45 1.97
CA ILE A 251 -6.02 -15.00 0.85
C ILE A 251 -6.42 -15.83 -0.35
N VAL A 252 -6.70 -15.16 -1.48
CA VAL A 252 -7.12 -15.81 -2.72
C VAL A 252 -6.05 -15.60 -3.79
N ALA A 253 -5.74 -16.66 -4.53
CA ALA A 253 -4.84 -16.63 -5.67
C ALA A 253 -5.63 -16.90 -6.97
N VAL A 254 -5.50 -15.99 -7.94
CA VAL A 254 -6.10 -16.14 -9.28
C VAL A 254 -5.04 -16.04 -10.36
N LYS A 255 -5.30 -16.60 -11.55
CA LYS A 255 -4.43 -16.49 -12.71
C LYS A 255 -5.25 -16.46 -13.99
N LEU A 256 -4.76 -15.77 -15.03
CA LEU A 256 -5.36 -15.82 -16.35
C LEU A 256 -5.15 -17.19 -17.00
N ASP A 257 -6.21 -17.77 -17.52
CA ASP A 257 -6.14 -18.91 -18.44
C ASP A 257 -5.79 -18.48 -19.87
N ALA A 258 -5.65 -19.45 -20.78
CA ALA A 258 -5.36 -19.21 -22.19
C ALA A 258 -6.44 -18.38 -22.92
N LYS A 259 -7.66 -18.28 -22.37
CA LYS A 259 -8.77 -17.47 -22.90
C LYS A 259 -8.81 -16.06 -22.29
N LYS A 260 -7.79 -15.70 -21.50
CA LYS A 260 -7.70 -14.43 -20.77
C LYS A 260 -8.84 -14.29 -19.76
N GLN A 261 -9.24 -15.38 -19.12
CA GLN A 261 -10.19 -15.36 -18.01
C GLN A 261 -9.47 -15.63 -16.69
N LEU A 262 -9.79 -14.85 -15.66
CA LEU A 262 -9.27 -15.07 -14.31
C LEU A 262 -9.89 -16.34 -13.72
N GLN A 263 -9.03 -17.27 -13.33
CA GLN A 263 -9.41 -18.53 -12.68
C GLN A 263 -8.81 -18.59 -11.28
N LEU A 264 -9.55 -19.15 -10.32
CA LEU A 264 -9.02 -19.54 -9.03
C LEU A 264 -7.92 -20.58 -9.23
N VAL A 265 -6.75 -20.35 -8.65
CA VAL A 265 -5.65 -21.33 -8.67
C VAL A 265 -5.31 -21.87 -7.28
N ASP A 266 -5.51 -21.08 -6.23
CA ASP A 266 -5.30 -21.50 -4.85
C ASP A 266 -5.98 -20.52 -3.87
N PHE A 267 -6.08 -20.89 -2.59
CA PHE A 267 -6.56 -20.03 -1.51
C PHE A 267 -6.02 -20.49 -0.16
N PHE A 268 -6.05 -19.58 0.82
CA PHE A 268 -5.72 -19.86 2.21
C PHE A 268 -6.76 -19.22 3.13
N GLY A 269 -7.17 -19.93 4.18
CA GLY A 269 -7.90 -19.36 5.30
C GLY A 269 -7.26 -19.75 6.61
N ALA A 270 -6.88 -18.77 7.43
CA ALA A 270 -6.32 -19.05 8.75
C ALA A 270 -7.24 -20.00 9.55
N PRO A 271 -6.71 -20.87 10.44
CA PRO A 271 -7.53 -21.83 11.19
C PRO A 271 -8.72 -21.19 11.92
N ASN A 272 -8.59 -19.94 12.34
CA ASN A 272 -9.61 -19.11 12.99
C ASN A 272 -10.35 -18.14 12.05
N ALA A 273 -10.32 -18.28 10.72
CA ALA A 273 -10.89 -17.32 9.76
C ALA A 273 -12.34 -16.89 10.05
N ASN A 274 -13.23 -17.84 10.38
CA ASN A 274 -14.62 -17.50 10.72
C ASN A 274 -14.79 -16.82 12.09
N TRP A 275 -13.81 -16.96 12.97
CA TRP A 275 -13.76 -16.18 14.22
C TRP A 275 -13.27 -14.75 13.94
N LEU A 276 -12.31 -14.57 13.03
CA LEU A 276 -11.86 -13.25 12.57
C LEU A 276 -13.01 -12.48 11.93
N TRP A 277 -13.74 -13.13 11.03
CA TRP A 277 -14.92 -12.56 10.37
C TRP A 277 -15.98 -12.04 11.36
N ARG A 278 -16.29 -12.82 12.40
CA ARG A 278 -17.30 -12.41 13.40
C ARG A 278 -16.88 -11.20 14.23
N ARG A 279 -15.62 -10.77 14.14
CA ARG A 279 -15.05 -9.67 14.91
C ARG A 279 -14.55 -8.52 14.04
N ASP A 280 -14.80 -8.55 12.73
CA ASP A 280 -14.24 -7.60 11.77
C ASP A 280 -12.71 -7.45 11.94
N LEU A 281 -12.04 -8.61 11.95
CA LEU A 281 -10.59 -8.73 11.93
C LEU A 281 -10.12 -9.14 10.54
N ASP A 282 -10.53 -8.35 9.54
CA ASP A 282 -10.28 -8.56 8.11
C ASP A 282 -8.86 -8.98 7.74
N VAL A 283 -8.75 -9.86 6.74
CA VAL A 283 -7.51 -10.04 5.97
C VAL A 283 -7.42 -8.90 4.96
N ASN A 284 -6.93 -7.76 5.43
CA ASN A 284 -7.04 -6.47 4.76
C ASN A 284 -5.76 -5.98 4.08
N THR A 285 -4.66 -6.71 4.21
CA THR A 285 -3.36 -6.28 3.68
C THR A 285 -3.03 -6.97 2.37
N THR A 286 -2.34 -6.26 1.49
CA THR A 286 -1.68 -6.88 0.34
C THR A 286 -0.61 -7.87 0.84
N PRO A 287 -0.69 -9.17 0.50
CA PRO A 287 0.36 -10.10 0.86
C PRO A 287 1.63 -9.81 0.05
N VAL A 288 2.80 -10.07 0.63
CA VAL A 288 4.09 -9.92 -0.06
C VAL A 288 4.62 -11.28 -0.48
N ALA A 289 4.99 -11.40 -1.76
CA ALA A 289 5.56 -12.62 -2.33
C ALA A 289 7.07 -12.45 -2.53
N PHE A 290 7.86 -13.45 -2.17
CA PHE A 290 9.30 -13.44 -2.42
C PHE A 290 9.87 -14.85 -2.47
N ASP A 291 11.00 -14.99 -3.13
CA ASP A 291 11.76 -16.23 -3.19
C ASP A 291 12.99 -16.08 -2.30
N ALA A 292 13.26 -17.07 -1.44
CA ALA A 292 14.40 -17.06 -0.54
C ALA A 292 14.90 -18.48 -0.32
N GLN A 293 16.22 -18.67 -0.38
CA GLN A 293 16.87 -19.94 -0.06
C GLN A 293 16.28 -21.14 -0.84
N GLY A 294 15.97 -20.93 -2.13
CA GLY A 294 15.42 -21.95 -3.03
C GLY A 294 13.94 -22.29 -2.82
N ARG A 295 13.22 -21.51 -1.98
CA ARG A 295 11.79 -21.69 -1.73
C ARG A 295 11.00 -20.44 -2.08
N LYS A 296 9.69 -20.61 -2.30
CA LYS A 296 8.75 -19.54 -2.65
C LYS A 296 7.83 -19.28 -1.47
N PHE A 297 7.85 -18.07 -0.97
CA PHE A 297 7.07 -17.68 0.19
C PHE A 297 6.02 -16.64 -0.16
N LEU A 298 4.95 -16.66 0.62
CA LEU A 298 3.96 -15.60 0.70
C LEU A 298 3.78 -15.24 2.18
N VAL A 299 3.76 -13.94 2.49
CA VAL A 299 3.41 -13.46 3.82
C VAL A 299 2.17 -12.61 3.75
N GLY A 300 1.16 -12.99 4.54
CA GLY A 300 -0.08 -12.23 4.72
C GLY A 300 -0.37 -11.96 6.18
N THR A 301 -1.34 -11.10 6.45
CA THR A 301 -1.77 -10.72 7.79
C THR A 301 -3.21 -10.22 7.78
N SER A 302 -3.74 -9.92 8.97
CA SER A 302 -5.05 -9.31 9.20
C SER A 302 -4.96 -8.21 10.27
N LYS A 303 -6.10 -7.55 10.52
CA LYS A 303 -6.31 -6.70 11.70
C LYS A 303 -6.09 -7.44 13.04
N GLU A 304 -6.05 -8.78 13.05
CA GLU A 304 -5.64 -9.56 14.24
C GLU A 304 -4.23 -9.19 14.71
N CYS A 305 -3.37 -8.71 13.81
CA CYS A 305 -1.98 -8.33 14.10
C CYS A 305 -1.04 -9.54 14.28
N ARG A 306 -1.12 -10.51 13.36
CA ARG A 306 -0.20 -11.66 13.23
C ARG A 306 0.16 -11.87 11.77
N LEU A 307 1.41 -12.26 11.52
CA LEU A 307 1.83 -12.65 10.18
C LEU A 307 1.70 -14.16 9.99
N TRP A 308 1.23 -14.56 8.82
CA TRP A 308 1.22 -15.94 8.34
C TRP A 308 2.30 -16.11 7.27
N LEU A 309 3.25 -17.01 7.52
CA LEU A 309 4.21 -17.48 6.52
C LEU A 309 3.61 -18.68 5.80
N LEU A 310 3.51 -18.60 4.47
CA LEU A 310 2.89 -19.62 3.63
C LEU A 310 3.89 -20.09 2.55
N ASP A 311 3.72 -21.34 2.11
CA ASP A 311 4.35 -21.83 0.89
C ASP A 311 3.53 -21.36 -0.31
N ARG A 312 4.13 -20.64 -1.25
CA ARG A 312 3.41 -20.07 -2.40
C ARG A 312 2.90 -21.14 -3.36
N ASP A 313 3.53 -22.32 -3.38
CA ASP A 313 3.15 -23.44 -4.25
C ASP A 313 2.08 -24.35 -3.64
N ALA A 314 1.73 -24.17 -2.36
CA ALA A 314 0.63 -24.85 -1.70
C ALA A 314 0.11 -23.98 -0.54
N LEU A 315 -0.74 -22.99 -0.85
CA LEU A 315 -1.22 -22.03 0.15
C LEU A 315 -2.00 -22.76 1.24
N GLY A 316 -1.43 -22.81 2.44
CA GLY A 316 -2.04 -23.51 3.57
C GLY A 316 -1.89 -25.03 3.55
N GLY A 317 -1.08 -25.61 2.66
CA GLY A 317 -0.93 -27.07 2.53
C GLY A 317 -2.21 -27.76 2.03
N GLU A 318 -2.34 -29.07 2.29
CA GLU A 318 -3.47 -29.88 1.78
C GLU A 318 -4.84 -29.41 2.29
N ASP A 319 -4.90 -28.77 3.46
CA ASP A 319 -6.15 -28.28 4.04
C ASP A 319 -6.46 -26.82 3.68
N HIS A 320 -5.55 -26.13 2.98
CA HIS A 320 -5.63 -24.70 2.70
C HIS A 320 -5.72 -23.82 3.95
N ARG A 321 -5.21 -24.29 5.10
CA ARG A 321 -5.26 -23.58 6.40
C ARG A 321 -3.97 -23.63 7.21
N THR A 322 -3.11 -24.60 6.95
CA THR A 322 -1.89 -24.82 7.73
C THR A 322 -0.77 -23.89 7.30
N THR A 323 -0.35 -22.98 8.19
CA THR A 323 0.77 -22.06 7.92
C THR A 323 2.12 -22.77 8.11
N LEU A 324 3.15 -22.33 7.39
CA LEU A 324 4.53 -22.71 7.71
C LEU A 324 4.94 -22.17 9.08
N HIS A 325 4.44 -20.98 9.43
CA HIS A 325 4.56 -20.36 10.74
C HIS A 325 3.52 -19.25 10.91
N THR A 326 3.01 -19.06 12.12
CA THR A 326 2.21 -17.91 12.52
C THR A 326 2.96 -17.18 13.64
N THR A 327 3.21 -15.88 13.48
CA THR A 327 3.95 -15.12 14.49
C THR A 327 3.20 -15.01 15.82
N PRO A 328 3.88 -14.69 16.92
CA PRO A 328 3.23 -14.15 18.11
C PRO A 328 2.35 -12.95 17.77
N LEU A 329 1.38 -12.65 18.63
CA LEU A 329 0.52 -11.48 18.50
C LEU A 329 1.38 -10.23 18.61
N ILE A 330 1.41 -9.39 17.59
CA ILE A 330 2.27 -8.20 17.54
C ILE A 330 1.60 -7.05 18.30
N CYS A 331 0.29 -6.87 18.10
CA CYS A 331 -0.52 -5.78 18.65
C CYS A 331 -1.98 -6.22 18.79
N ASN A 332 -2.88 -5.28 19.07
CA ASN A 332 -4.33 -5.52 19.12
C ASN A 332 -4.77 -6.61 20.12
N ASP A 333 -4.20 -6.59 21.34
CA ASP A 333 -4.64 -7.46 22.46
C ASP A 333 -6.16 -7.36 22.72
N ALA A 334 -6.74 -6.19 22.45
CA ALA A 334 -8.18 -5.93 22.60
C ALA A 334 -9.04 -6.58 21.50
N GLN A 335 -8.42 -7.05 20.41
CA GLN A 335 -9.11 -7.59 19.24
C GLN A 335 -10.19 -6.63 18.74
N ALA A 336 -9.83 -5.35 18.66
CA ALA A 336 -10.68 -4.29 18.16
C ALA A 336 -10.66 -4.30 16.64
N PHE A 337 -11.81 -4.04 16.03
CA PHE A 337 -11.96 -3.96 14.58
C PHE A 337 -11.51 -2.62 13.99
N ASP A 338 -11.23 -1.62 14.85
CA ASP A 338 -10.86 -0.25 14.52
C ASP A 338 -9.59 0.23 15.25
N ALA A 339 -8.88 1.19 14.66
CA ALA A 339 -7.72 1.90 15.24
C ALA A 339 -6.58 1.02 15.81
N LYS A 340 -6.61 -0.29 15.61
CA LYS A 340 -5.66 -1.28 16.11
C LYS A 340 -5.51 -2.39 15.08
N GLY A 341 -4.35 -3.06 15.08
CA GLY A 341 -4.06 -4.12 14.11
C GLY A 341 -3.19 -3.64 12.97
N ILE A 342 -3.03 -4.48 11.94
CA ILE A 342 -2.25 -4.11 10.75
C ILE A 342 -3.22 -3.63 9.67
N TRP A 343 -3.11 -2.36 9.29
CA TRP A 343 -4.03 -1.71 8.34
C TRP A 343 -3.40 -1.39 6.99
N GLY A 344 -2.11 -1.03 6.99
CA GLY A 344 -1.43 -0.60 5.78
C GLY A 344 -0.71 -1.72 5.04
N ALA A 345 0.58 -1.54 4.76
CA ALA A 345 1.33 -2.43 3.87
C ALA A 345 2.61 -2.98 4.49
N LEU A 346 2.82 -4.28 4.29
CA LEU A 346 4.05 -4.98 4.68
C LEU A 346 5.23 -4.55 3.83
N GLY A 347 6.45 -4.70 4.35
CA GLY A 347 7.69 -4.59 3.59
C GLY A 347 8.44 -5.93 3.58
N ALA A 348 9.17 -6.24 2.51
CA ALA A 348 10.03 -7.41 2.47
C ALA A 348 11.29 -7.15 1.63
N TRP A 349 12.46 -7.51 2.13
CA TRP A 349 13.71 -7.39 1.36
C TRP A 349 14.76 -8.39 1.86
N PRO A 350 15.63 -8.91 0.98
CA PRO A 350 16.86 -9.56 1.39
C PRO A 350 17.92 -8.50 1.72
N ASP A 351 18.65 -8.67 2.82
CA ASP A 351 19.83 -7.87 3.10
C ASP A 351 21.06 -8.34 2.31
N GLU A 352 22.17 -7.60 2.43
CA GLU A 352 23.42 -7.89 1.72
C GLU A 352 24.02 -9.27 2.05
N ASN A 353 23.64 -9.86 3.18
CA ASN A 353 24.05 -11.20 3.59
C ASN A 353 23.06 -12.30 3.14
N GLY A 354 22.02 -11.93 2.39
CA GLY A 354 20.98 -12.85 1.92
C GLY A 354 19.94 -13.22 2.98
N THR A 355 19.93 -12.57 4.16
CA THR A 355 18.86 -12.76 5.13
C THR A 355 17.60 -12.08 4.62
N GLN A 356 16.53 -12.84 4.44
CA GLN A 356 15.24 -12.29 4.03
C GLN A 356 14.50 -11.72 5.25
N TRP A 357 14.11 -10.46 5.15
CA TRP A 357 13.39 -9.72 6.18
C TRP A 357 11.94 -9.46 5.78
N VAL A 358 11.08 -9.29 6.78
CA VAL A 358 9.68 -8.85 6.65
C VAL A 358 9.38 -7.78 7.69
N LEU A 359 8.74 -6.68 7.28
CA LEU A 359 8.32 -5.57 8.12
C LEU A 359 6.81 -5.53 8.21
N ALA A 360 6.30 -5.33 9.42
CA ALA A 360 4.89 -5.20 9.72
C ALA A 360 4.65 -3.88 10.48
N PRO A 361 4.31 -2.80 9.76
CA PRO A 361 3.71 -1.61 10.36
C PRO A 361 2.37 -1.97 11.01
N PHE A 362 2.09 -1.42 12.18
CA PHE A 362 0.87 -1.72 12.92
C PHE A 362 0.34 -0.51 13.69
N TRP A 363 -0.94 -0.57 14.02
CA TRP A 363 -1.68 0.46 14.74
C TRP A 363 -1.97 0.04 16.19
N GLY A 364 -1.99 1.03 17.07
CA GLY A 364 -2.31 0.86 18.49
C GLY A 364 -1.16 0.25 19.30
N PRO A 365 -1.45 -0.18 20.54
CA PRO A 365 -0.41 -0.62 21.45
C PRO A 365 0.19 -1.96 21.03
N VAL A 366 1.52 -2.08 21.18
CA VAL A 366 2.21 -3.36 21.06
C VAL A 366 1.65 -4.34 22.09
N SER A 367 1.45 -5.60 21.67
CA SER A 367 0.93 -6.64 22.54
C SER A 367 1.80 -6.82 23.76
N LYS A 368 1.18 -7.02 24.93
CA LYS A 368 1.87 -7.35 26.18
C LYS A 368 2.74 -8.62 26.05
N GLN A 369 2.37 -9.52 25.14
CA GLN A 369 3.05 -10.79 24.89
C GLN A 369 4.16 -10.71 23.84
N PHE A 370 4.12 -9.70 22.95
CA PHE A 370 5.15 -9.55 21.93
C PHE A 370 6.47 -9.12 22.55
N LYS A 371 7.56 -9.76 22.12
CA LYS A 371 8.93 -9.38 22.42
C LYS A 371 9.80 -9.48 21.18
N ALA A 372 10.65 -8.48 20.99
CA ALA A 372 11.72 -8.53 20.01
C ALA A 372 13.09 -8.45 20.71
N PRO A 373 14.16 -9.02 20.14
CA PRO A 373 15.53 -8.88 20.66
C PRO A 373 15.98 -7.42 20.82
N ILE A 374 15.56 -6.54 19.91
CA ILE A 374 15.81 -5.10 19.99
C ILE A 374 14.47 -4.38 20.08
N GLU A 375 14.24 -3.61 21.15
CA GLU A 375 13.05 -2.77 21.30
C GLU A 375 13.49 -1.33 21.54
N HIS A 376 13.18 -0.41 20.61
CA HIS A 376 13.46 1.03 20.79
C HIS A 376 12.39 1.73 21.62
N ALA A 377 11.18 1.17 21.69
CA ALA A 377 10.11 1.58 22.58
C ALA A 377 9.10 0.44 22.77
N ARG A 378 8.08 0.69 23.59
CA ARG A 378 6.84 -0.10 23.65
C ARG A 378 5.69 0.77 23.14
N PRO A 379 5.43 0.78 21.81
CA PRO A 379 4.48 1.72 21.23
C PRO A 379 3.06 1.60 21.77
N THR A 380 2.38 2.73 21.84
CA THR A 380 0.96 2.86 22.20
C THR A 380 0.09 3.27 21.01
N GLY A 381 0.63 4.04 20.07
CA GLY A 381 -0.07 4.51 18.86
C GLY A 381 0.17 3.62 17.62
N GLY A 382 1.26 2.86 17.63
CA GLY A 382 1.66 2.01 16.51
C GLY A 382 3.16 2.01 16.30
N GLY A 383 3.65 1.21 15.37
CA GLY A 383 5.08 1.11 15.07
C GLY A 383 5.34 0.11 13.97
N VAL A 384 6.60 -0.29 13.82
CA VAL A 384 7.03 -1.31 12.86
C VAL A 384 7.70 -2.44 13.63
N ALA A 385 7.20 -3.67 13.43
CA ALA A 385 7.86 -4.89 13.88
C ALA A 385 8.58 -5.56 12.70
N ALA A 386 9.82 -5.99 12.91
CA ALA A 386 10.60 -6.68 11.90
C ALA A 386 10.87 -8.12 12.25
N PHE A 387 10.92 -8.95 11.22
CA PHE A 387 11.12 -10.39 11.31
C PHE A 387 12.19 -10.85 10.33
N LYS A 388 12.96 -11.86 10.72
CA LYS A 388 13.86 -12.61 9.83
C LYS A 388 13.19 -13.91 9.43
N LEU A 389 13.22 -14.22 8.14
CA LEU A 389 12.97 -15.58 7.68
C LEU A 389 14.17 -16.45 8.04
N GLN A 390 13.94 -17.52 8.79
CA GLN A 390 14.99 -18.46 9.16
C GLN A 390 14.45 -19.90 9.23
N PRO A 391 15.33 -20.91 9.04
CA PRO A 391 14.98 -22.30 9.31
C PRO A 391 14.55 -22.52 10.77
N ARG A 392 13.75 -23.57 10.98
CA ARG A 392 13.46 -24.17 12.29
C ARG A 392 13.30 -25.67 12.14
N ASP A 393 13.24 -26.39 13.25
CA ASP A 393 12.95 -27.83 13.23
C ASP A 393 11.66 -28.10 12.45
N GLY A 394 11.79 -28.86 11.36
CA GLY A 394 10.68 -29.24 10.49
C GLY A 394 10.14 -28.14 9.56
N GLY A 395 10.80 -26.99 9.40
CA GLY A 395 10.33 -25.98 8.45
C GLY A 395 10.99 -24.61 8.54
N TRP A 396 10.17 -23.57 8.42
CA TRP A 396 10.59 -22.17 8.36
C TRP A 396 9.78 -21.34 9.34
N GLN A 397 10.34 -20.21 9.75
CA GLN A 397 9.67 -19.27 10.64
C GLN A 397 10.06 -17.83 10.33
N LEU A 398 9.17 -16.94 10.75
CA LEU A 398 9.43 -15.51 10.87
C LEU A 398 9.79 -15.22 12.33
N ALA A 399 11.08 -15.05 12.60
CA ALA A 399 11.59 -14.78 13.95
C ALA A 399 11.61 -13.26 14.21
N PRO A 400 11.00 -12.77 15.32
CA PRO A 400 11.08 -11.36 15.70
C PRO A 400 12.54 -10.90 15.80
N ALA A 401 12.82 -9.71 15.25
CA ALA A 401 14.18 -9.16 15.20
C ALA A 401 14.27 -7.80 15.92
N TRP A 402 13.43 -6.84 15.53
CA TRP A 402 13.38 -5.53 16.18
C TRP A 402 11.98 -4.93 16.20
N LEU A 403 11.76 -4.02 17.14
CA LEU A 403 10.56 -3.20 17.29
C LEU A 403 10.97 -1.73 17.30
N SER A 404 10.36 -0.92 16.43
CA SER A 404 10.65 0.50 16.30
C SER A 404 10.19 1.31 17.53
N ARG A 405 10.52 2.60 17.51
CA ARG A 405 9.84 3.61 18.32
C ARG A 405 8.33 3.66 18.01
N ASP A 406 7.61 4.45 18.80
CA ASP A 406 6.21 4.78 18.55
C ASP A 406 6.06 5.65 17.28
N MET A 407 5.10 5.24 16.43
CA MET A 407 4.63 5.91 15.22
C MET A 407 3.11 5.79 15.18
N ASP A 408 2.42 6.90 15.42
CA ASP A 408 0.95 6.95 15.48
C ASP A 408 0.31 6.46 14.17
N LEU A 409 -0.36 5.31 14.23
CA LEU A 409 -0.94 4.63 13.09
C LEU A 409 0.07 4.39 11.96
N ALA A 410 1.16 3.67 12.27
CA ALA A 410 2.14 3.26 11.27
C ALA A 410 1.47 2.49 10.12
N GLU A 411 1.52 3.03 8.90
CA GLU A 411 0.77 2.50 7.76
C GLU A 411 1.63 1.55 6.92
N GLU A 412 2.75 2.01 6.39
CA GLU A 412 3.54 1.19 5.48
C GLU A 412 5.06 1.40 5.62
N ALA A 413 5.80 0.47 5.02
CA ALA A 413 7.26 0.47 4.98
C ALA A 413 7.76 0.32 3.54
N VAL A 414 8.69 1.19 3.14
CA VAL A 414 9.45 1.12 1.89
C VAL A 414 10.94 1.04 2.25
N ILE A 415 11.67 0.14 1.61
CA ILE A 415 13.07 -0.16 1.96
C ILE A 415 13.97 0.27 0.80
N ALA A 416 14.97 1.08 1.11
CA ALA A 416 15.97 1.51 0.15
C ALA A 416 17.36 1.50 0.81
N ASN A 417 18.28 0.72 0.25
CA ASN A 417 19.70 0.71 0.62
C ASN A 417 20.00 0.67 2.14
N GLY A 418 19.40 -0.29 2.86
CA GLY A 418 19.58 -0.46 4.30
C GLY A 418 18.81 0.54 5.17
N VAL A 419 17.95 1.37 4.57
CA VAL A 419 17.06 2.31 5.26
C VAL A 419 15.60 1.90 5.05
N VAL A 420 14.82 1.88 6.13
CA VAL A 420 13.37 1.72 6.10
C VAL A 420 12.73 3.09 6.23
N PHE A 421 11.94 3.48 5.24
CA PHE A 421 11.05 4.63 5.30
C PHE A 421 9.67 4.17 5.73
N ALA A 422 9.14 4.78 6.78
CA ALA A 422 7.79 4.55 7.30
C ALA A 422 7.17 5.87 7.73
N TYR A 423 5.85 5.90 7.95
CA TYR A 423 5.18 7.10 8.44
C TYR A 423 4.14 6.81 9.51
N ALA A 424 3.97 7.78 10.41
CA ALA A 424 2.78 7.93 11.23
C ALA A 424 1.71 8.65 10.40
N ALA A 425 0.55 8.03 10.20
CA ALA A 425 -0.51 8.58 9.36
C ALA A 425 -1.15 9.83 9.99
N GLY A 426 -1.29 9.81 11.32
CA GLY A 426 -1.92 10.88 12.08
C GLY A 426 -3.42 11.01 11.88
N GLU A 427 -4.07 10.20 11.03
CA GLU A 427 -5.54 10.21 10.93
C GLU A 427 -6.20 9.78 12.25
N ASP A 428 -7.45 10.19 12.48
CA ASP A 428 -8.26 9.54 13.50
C ASP A 428 -8.73 8.18 12.99
N GLY A 429 -8.08 7.07 13.38
CA GLY A 429 -8.43 5.71 12.97
C GLY A 429 -9.68 5.10 13.63
N SER A 430 -10.38 5.83 14.51
CA SER A 430 -11.55 5.32 15.22
C SER A 430 -12.76 5.14 14.29
N GLN A 431 -13.53 4.08 14.52
CA GLN A 431 -14.81 3.81 13.85
C GLN A 431 -15.98 3.72 14.82
N THR A 432 -15.72 3.90 16.11
CA THR A 432 -16.70 3.95 17.18
C THR A 432 -16.52 5.20 18.03
N VAL A 433 -17.55 5.53 18.82
CA VAL A 433 -17.44 6.54 19.88
C VAL A 433 -17.34 5.79 21.21
N PRO A 434 -16.38 6.12 22.09
CA PRO A 434 -16.34 5.57 23.45
C PRO A 434 -17.58 5.98 24.25
N ASP A 435 -18.03 5.11 25.15
CA ASP A 435 -19.02 5.48 26.16
C ASP A 435 -18.44 6.52 27.12
N GLU A 436 -19.24 7.52 27.50
CA GLU A 436 -18.95 8.41 28.63
C GLU A 436 -20.03 8.24 29.70
N ALA A 437 -19.59 8.14 30.96
CA ALA A 437 -20.49 8.00 32.09
C ALA A 437 -21.32 9.27 32.31
N TRP A 438 -22.44 9.14 33.02
CA TRP A 438 -23.38 10.23 33.32
C TRP A 438 -22.74 11.39 34.08
N ASP A 439 -21.70 11.12 34.85
CA ASP A 439 -20.89 12.05 35.64
C ASP A 439 -19.61 12.51 34.90
N GLY A 440 -19.47 12.14 33.62
CA GLY A 440 -18.40 12.61 32.76
C GLY A 440 -18.51 14.12 32.46
N PRO A 441 -17.39 14.76 32.09
CA PRO A 441 -17.33 16.22 31.87
C PRO A 441 -18.25 16.73 30.75
N ARG A 442 -18.75 15.84 29.87
CA ARG A 442 -19.70 16.16 28.79
C ARG A 442 -21.11 15.59 29.04
N GLY A 443 -21.36 15.00 30.21
CA GLY A 443 -22.54 14.20 30.49
C GLY A 443 -22.47 12.82 29.82
N PRO A 444 -23.55 12.00 29.91
CA PRO A 444 -23.56 10.67 29.34
C PRO A 444 -23.46 10.71 27.81
N VAL A 445 -22.47 10.00 27.26
CA VAL A 445 -22.38 9.70 25.83
C VAL A 445 -22.58 8.20 25.67
N TYR A 446 -23.69 7.83 25.04
CA TYR A 446 -23.93 6.44 24.66
C TYR A 446 -23.12 6.16 23.38
N GLY A 447 -21.96 5.54 23.57
CA GLY A 447 -21.04 5.08 22.55
C GLY A 447 -21.37 3.68 22.02
N GLY A 448 -20.38 3.03 21.42
CA GLY A 448 -20.47 1.65 20.92
C GLY A 448 -21.11 1.48 19.53
N GLY A 449 -21.85 2.48 19.03
CA GLY A 449 -22.34 2.50 17.65
C GLY A 449 -21.26 2.79 16.61
N LEU A 450 -21.43 2.26 15.40
CA LEU A 450 -20.61 2.64 14.24
C LEU A 450 -20.75 4.13 13.97
N SER A 451 -19.61 4.81 13.96
CA SER A 451 -19.49 6.20 13.59
C SER A 451 -18.11 6.31 12.97
N SER A 452 -18.01 6.28 11.65
CA SER A 452 -16.73 6.27 10.93
C SER A 452 -16.63 7.43 9.95
N GLY A 453 -17.58 8.36 10.02
CA GLY A 453 -17.75 9.44 9.06
C GLY A 453 -16.69 10.53 9.16
N PRO A 454 -16.41 11.23 8.05
CA PRO A 454 -15.37 12.25 7.95
C PRO A 454 -15.64 13.45 8.86
N VAL A 455 -16.91 13.80 9.10
CA VAL A 455 -17.30 14.93 9.97
C VAL A 455 -16.70 14.82 11.37
N ARG A 456 -16.60 13.60 11.92
CA ARG A 456 -15.98 13.38 13.24
C ARG A 456 -14.47 13.21 13.13
N ARG A 457 -14.01 12.42 12.16
CA ARG A 457 -12.62 11.96 12.09
C ARG A 457 -11.66 13.03 11.57
N ILE A 458 -12.11 13.93 10.70
CA ILE A 458 -11.26 15.00 10.15
C ILE A 458 -10.80 15.98 11.25
N PRO A 459 -11.69 16.54 12.11
CA PRO A 459 -11.28 17.49 13.16
C PRO A 459 -10.37 16.88 14.23
N THR A 460 -10.43 15.57 14.44
CA THR A 460 -9.65 14.83 15.46
C THR A 460 -8.36 14.22 14.90
N SER A 461 -8.14 14.32 13.59
CA SER A 461 -6.89 13.92 12.95
C SER A 461 -5.75 14.88 13.33
N ARG A 462 -4.56 14.33 13.44
CA ARG A 462 -3.31 14.92 13.93
C ARG A 462 -2.36 15.16 12.76
N ARG A 463 -1.08 15.44 13.02
CA ARG A 463 -0.08 15.61 11.96
C ARG A 463 0.56 14.27 11.62
N ALA A 464 0.74 14.01 10.33
CA ALA A 464 1.58 12.91 9.87
C ALA A 464 3.06 13.20 10.15
N ALA A 465 3.88 12.15 10.19
CA ALA A 465 5.33 12.26 10.30
C ALA A 465 6.01 11.14 9.52
N LEU A 466 7.07 11.47 8.79
CA LEU A 466 7.95 10.51 8.14
C LEU A 466 9.11 10.13 9.05
N TYR A 467 9.53 8.87 8.95
CA TYR A 467 10.66 8.31 9.68
C TYR A 467 11.57 7.54 8.71
N ALA A 468 12.87 7.63 8.95
CA ALA A 468 13.86 6.74 8.37
C ALA A 468 14.51 5.95 9.50
N LEU A 469 14.50 4.63 9.37
CA LEU A 469 15.06 3.68 10.33
C LEU A 469 16.21 2.90 9.69
N ASP A 470 17.17 2.48 10.49
CA ASP A 470 18.12 1.45 10.10
C ASP A 470 17.37 0.13 9.89
N ALA A 471 17.49 -0.47 8.71
CA ALA A 471 16.66 -1.61 8.33
C ALA A 471 16.94 -2.88 9.14
N GLN A 472 18.15 -3.05 9.65
CA GLN A 472 18.55 -4.25 10.39
C GLN A 472 18.34 -4.13 11.90
N THR A 473 18.29 -2.91 12.44
CA THR A 473 18.18 -2.68 13.89
C THR A 473 16.91 -1.94 14.31
N GLY A 474 16.20 -1.30 13.38
CA GLY A 474 15.01 -0.48 13.66
C GLY A 474 15.33 0.86 14.32
N LYS A 475 16.61 1.23 14.45
CA LYS A 475 17.05 2.48 15.08
C LYS A 475 16.61 3.66 14.23
N GLU A 476 16.01 4.68 14.83
CA GLU A 476 15.71 5.93 14.13
C GLU A 476 17.01 6.61 13.66
N LEU A 477 17.06 6.92 12.37
CA LEU A 477 18.15 7.65 11.72
C LEU A 477 17.74 9.09 11.40
N TRP A 478 16.44 9.32 11.13
CA TRP A 478 15.87 10.62 10.84
C TRP A 478 14.35 10.61 11.04
N ALA A 479 13.77 11.78 11.32
CA ALA A 479 12.32 12.00 11.29
C ALA A 479 12.01 13.40 10.75
N SER A 480 10.86 13.56 10.08
CA SER A 480 10.41 14.87 9.57
C SER A 480 10.05 15.87 10.67
N GLY A 481 9.90 15.41 11.92
CA GLY A 481 9.37 16.20 13.02
C GLY A 481 8.00 16.79 12.66
N GLY A 482 7.79 18.06 13.01
CA GLY A 482 6.55 18.78 12.73
C GLY A 482 6.45 19.43 11.34
N ALA A 483 7.31 19.08 10.39
CA ALA A 483 7.37 19.71 9.06
C ALA A 483 6.13 19.43 8.19
N ILE A 484 5.44 18.32 8.44
CA ILE A 484 4.18 17.98 7.77
C ILE A 484 3.03 18.57 8.60
N GLU A 485 2.23 19.44 8.00
CA GLU A 485 1.25 20.27 8.73
C GLU A 485 -0.14 19.62 8.83
N SER A 486 -0.39 18.56 8.06
CA SER A 486 -1.66 17.83 7.97
C SER A 486 -1.43 16.32 8.16
N TRP A 487 -2.46 15.49 7.96
CA TRP A 487 -2.41 14.02 8.10
C TRP A 487 -2.45 13.32 6.74
N ASN A 488 -2.16 12.02 6.77
CA ASN A 488 -2.25 11.10 5.65
C ASN A 488 -3.35 10.07 5.92
N HIS A 489 -4.10 9.72 4.88
CA HIS A 489 -5.05 8.61 4.89
C HIS A 489 -5.03 7.96 3.52
N PHE A 490 -4.86 6.63 3.49
CA PHE A 490 -4.94 5.84 2.25
C PHE A 490 -3.90 6.24 1.17
N SER A 491 -2.95 7.14 1.44
CA SER A 491 -2.12 7.70 0.37
C SER A 491 -0.89 6.85 0.05
N GLY A 492 -0.18 6.39 1.08
CA GLY A 492 1.15 5.80 0.96
C GLY A 492 2.28 6.83 0.87
N LEU A 493 3.45 6.38 0.43
CA LEU A 493 4.73 7.03 0.40
C LEU A 493 5.56 6.46 -0.75
N THR A 494 6.42 7.29 -1.33
CA THR A 494 7.30 6.90 -2.43
C THR A 494 8.74 7.21 -2.08
N VAL A 495 9.67 6.31 -2.40
CA VAL A 495 11.11 6.55 -2.27
C VAL A 495 11.76 6.31 -3.62
N ALA A 496 12.40 7.34 -4.17
CA ALA A 496 13.10 7.25 -5.44
C ALA A 496 14.19 8.34 -5.51
N ASN A 497 15.34 7.98 -6.03
CA ASN A 497 16.45 8.86 -6.39
C ASN A 497 16.85 9.81 -5.23
N GLY A 498 17.08 9.27 -4.04
CA GLY A 498 17.47 10.05 -2.86
C GLY A 498 16.40 11.02 -2.35
N ARG A 499 15.14 10.79 -2.71
CA ARG A 499 13.96 11.55 -2.27
C ARG A 499 12.89 10.62 -1.71
N VAL A 500 12.18 11.09 -0.69
CA VAL A 500 10.98 10.46 -0.13
C VAL A 500 9.81 11.43 -0.22
N TYR A 501 8.66 10.92 -0.66
CA TYR A 501 7.47 11.69 -0.92
C TYR A 501 6.32 11.21 -0.05
N ILE A 502 5.51 12.15 0.44
CA ILE A 502 4.28 11.88 1.16
C ILE A 502 3.25 12.95 0.81
N ALA A 503 2.02 12.53 0.54
CA ALA A 503 0.91 13.45 0.32
C ALA A 503 0.00 13.50 1.56
N THR A 504 -0.69 14.62 1.73
CA THR A 504 -1.58 14.84 2.88
C THR A 504 -3.01 15.17 2.45
N PHE A 505 -3.95 15.02 3.38
CA PHE A 505 -5.38 15.25 3.16
C PHE A 505 -5.69 16.64 2.62
N ASP A 506 -4.93 17.66 3.04
CA ASP A 506 -5.05 19.02 2.54
C ASP A 506 -4.47 19.21 1.13
N GLY A 507 -4.13 18.15 0.39
CA GLY A 507 -3.74 18.26 -1.01
C GLY A 507 -2.31 18.79 -1.21
N VAL A 508 -1.45 18.66 -0.20
CA VAL A 508 -0.04 19.02 -0.30
C VAL A 508 0.79 17.76 -0.52
N LEU A 509 1.67 17.78 -1.52
CA LEU A 509 2.73 16.80 -1.70
C LEU A 509 4.04 17.36 -1.13
N TYR A 510 4.65 16.62 -0.21
CA TYR A 510 5.94 16.94 0.38
C TYR A 510 7.03 16.07 -0.27
N CYS A 511 8.18 16.67 -0.56
CA CYS A 511 9.39 15.97 -0.97
C CYS A 511 10.52 16.27 0.01
N PHE A 512 10.96 15.25 0.72
CA PHE A 512 12.15 15.29 1.54
C PHE A 512 13.29 14.57 0.81
N GLY A 513 14.52 15.00 1.02
CA GLY A 513 15.67 14.32 0.46
C GLY A 513 16.99 14.92 0.89
N ILE A 514 18.06 14.37 0.36
CA ILE A 514 19.41 14.90 0.56
C ILE A 514 19.62 16.03 -0.46
N PRO A 515 19.97 17.26 -0.03
CA PRO A 515 20.35 18.32 -0.95
C PRO A 515 21.48 17.84 -1.86
N ARG A 516 21.30 17.97 -3.17
CA ARG A 516 22.29 17.59 -4.17
C ARG A 516 23.17 18.77 -4.54
#